data_AF-W1Y7K9-F1
#
_entry.id   AF-W1Y7K9-F1
#
_cell.length_a   1.000
_cell.length_b   1.000
_cell.length_c   1.000
_cell.angle_alpha   90.00
_cell.angle_beta   90.00
_cell.angle_gamma   90.00
#
_symmetry.space_group_name_H-M   'P 1'
#
loop_
_entity.id
_entity.type
_entity.pdbx_description
1 polymer ?
#
loop_
_entity_poly.entity_id
_entity_poly.type
_entity_poly.pdbx_seq_one_letter_code
_entity_poly.pdbx_strand_id
1 'polypeptide(L)' 'TAPARAVLEKEGFRYRNYIDIFDGGPTLECDIDRVRAIRKSRLVEVAEGQPAQGDFPACLVANENYHHFRVVLVRTDP' A
#
# COMPACT_ATOMS: atom_id res chain seq x y z
N THR A 1 -8.76 15.96 2.71
CA THR A 1 -7.85 16.74 1.84
C THR A 1 -7.71 16.06 0.49
N ALA A 2 -7.55 16.82 -0.60
CA ALA A 2 -7.48 16.25 -1.97
C ALA A 2 -6.32 15.23 -2.19
N PRO A 3 -5.10 15.43 -1.63
CA PRO A 3 -3.99 14.48 -1.85
C PRO A 3 -4.24 13.09 -1.25
N ALA A 4 -4.75 13.03 -0.01
CA ALA A 4 -5.01 11.75 0.65
C ALA A 4 -6.11 10.95 -0.07
N ARG A 5 -7.16 11.64 -0.54
CA ARG A 5 -8.22 11.04 -1.35
C ARG A 5 -7.65 10.42 -2.64
N ALA A 6 -6.81 11.14 -3.37
CA ALA A 6 -6.21 10.64 -4.61
C ALA A 6 -5.33 9.39 -4.38
N VAL A 7 -4.64 9.31 -3.24
CA VAL A 7 -3.87 8.11 -2.85
C VAL A 7 -4.81 6.92 -2.61
N LEU A 8 -5.88 7.11 -1.84
CA LEU A 8 -6.85 6.05 -1.54
C LEU A 8 -7.59 5.57 -2.80
N GLU A 9 -7.99 6.48 -3.68
CA GLU A 9 -8.64 6.13 -4.95
C GLU A 9 -7.72 5.29 -5.85
N LYS A 10 -6.41 5.57 -5.89
CA LYS A 10 -5.40 4.74 -6.59
C LYS A 10 -5.25 3.34 -5.98
N GLU A 11 -5.49 3.22 -4.68
CA GLU A 11 -5.50 1.93 -3.98
C GLU A 11 -6.82 1.17 -4.16
N GLY A 12 -7.85 1.77 -4.75
CA GLY A 12 -9.13 1.14 -5.06
C GLY A 12 -10.29 1.55 -4.17
N PHE A 13 -10.09 2.54 -3.29
CA PHE A 13 -11.17 3.10 -2.48
C PHE A 13 -12.11 3.95 -3.32
N ARG A 14 -13.38 3.96 -2.95
CA ARG A 14 -14.44 4.72 -3.61
C ARG A 14 -15.40 5.33 -2.61
N TYR A 15 -15.97 6.46 -2.98
CA TYR A 15 -17.07 7.07 -2.25
C TYR A 15 -18.36 6.28 -2.46
N ARG A 16 -19.07 5.92 -1.39
CA ARG A 16 -20.35 5.20 -1.45
C ARG A 16 -21.53 5.96 -0.84
N ASN A 17 -21.53 7.29 -0.96
CA ASN A 17 -22.59 8.17 -0.46
C ASN A 17 -22.74 8.21 1.06
N TYR A 18 -21.66 7.97 1.80
CA TYR A 18 -21.60 8.10 3.25
C TYR A 18 -20.80 9.34 3.65
N ILE A 19 -21.31 10.08 4.62
CA ILE A 19 -20.72 11.30 5.16
C ILE A 19 -20.46 11.10 6.66
N ASP A 20 -19.31 11.55 7.14
CA ASP A 20 -19.00 11.61 8.57
C ASP A 20 -19.91 12.63 9.27
N ILE A 21 -20.53 12.22 10.38
CA ILE A 21 -21.55 13.01 11.09
C ILE A 21 -20.97 14.18 11.90
N PHE A 22 -19.66 14.21 12.14
CA PHE A 22 -19.01 15.23 12.95
C PHE A 22 -18.44 16.35 12.09
N ASP A 23 -17.80 16.02 10.97
CA ASP A 23 -17.11 16.99 10.12
C ASP A 23 -17.67 17.12 8.69
N GLY A 24 -18.65 16.29 8.31
CA GLY A 24 -19.26 16.35 6.98
C GLY A 24 -18.35 15.84 5.86
N GLY A 25 -17.23 15.20 6.19
CA GLY A 25 -16.29 14.64 5.22
C GLY A 25 -16.82 13.39 4.51
N PRO A 26 -16.46 13.14 3.23
CA PRO A 26 -16.83 11.92 2.53
C PRO A 26 -16.08 10.70 3.07
N THR A 27 -16.81 9.61 3.32
CA THR A 27 -16.22 8.31 3.66
C THR A 27 -15.84 7.56 2.38
N LEU A 28 -14.59 7.08 2.31
CA LEU A 28 -14.11 6.23 1.23
C LEU A 28 -13.97 4.79 1.75
N GLU A 29 -14.38 3.82 0.93
CA GLU A 29 -14.33 2.40 1.30
C GLU A 29 -13.83 1.52 0.15
N CYS A 30 -13.23 0.39 0.50
CA CYS A 30 -12.71 -0.63 -0.40
C CYS A 30 -12.87 -2.00 0.24
N ASP A 31 -13.18 -3.02 -0.56
CA ASP A 31 -13.10 -4.41 -0.10
C ASP A 31 -11.60 -4.79 0.03
N ILE A 32 -11.22 -5.55 1.06
CA ILE A 32 -9.80 -5.80 1.38
C ILE A 32 -9.04 -6.41 0.20
N ASP A 33 -9.66 -7.36 -0.49
CA ASP A 33 -9.13 -8.05 -1.69
C ASP A 33 -9.00 -7.12 -2.92
N ARG A 34 -9.64 -5.94 -2.88
CA ARG A 34 -9.55 -4.92 -3.92
C ARG A 34 -8.50 -3.86 -3.67
N VAL A 35 -7.97 -3.75 -2.46
CA VAL A 35 -6.89 -2.82 -2.14
C VAL A 35 -5.66 -3.19 -2.97
N ARG A 36 -5.18 -2.30 -3.83
CA ARG A 36 -4.10 -2.57 -4.79
C ARG A 36 -2.85 -3.08 -4.10
N ALA A 37 -2.41 -2.43 -3.01
CA ALA A 37 -1.24 -2.84 -2.24
C ALA A 37 -1.38 -4.25 -1.66
N ILE A 38 -2.59 -4.67 -1.24
CA ILE A 38 -2.85 -6.03 -0.76
C ILE A 38 -2.87 -7.00 -1.95
N ARG A 39 -3.72 -6.74 -2.95
CA ARG A 39 -3.93 -7.62 -4.10
C ARG A 39 -2.66 -7.89 -4.91
N LYS A 40 -1.78 -6.90 -5.01
CA LYS A 40 -0.52 -6.99 -5.77
C LYS A 40 0.69 -7.34 -4.88
N SER A 41 0.52 -7.50 -3.57
CA SER A 41 1.61 -7.94 -2.71
C SER A 41 1.96 -9.40 -2.98
N ARG A 42 3.24 -9.74 -2.80
CA ARG A 42 3.75 -11.11 -2.84
C ARG A 42 4.62 -11.37 -1.63
N LEU A 43 4.61 -12.61 -1.16
CA LEU A 43 5.60 -13.09 -0.20
C LEU A 43 6.81 -13.60 -0.96
N VAL A 44 7.99 -13.20 -0.48
CA VAL A 44 9.27 -13.54 -1.08
C VAL A 44 10.24 -13.95 0.02
N GLU A 45 11.08 -14.94 -0.28
CA GLU A 45 12.22 -15.24 0.56
C GLU A 45 13.34 -14.24 0.28
N VAL A 46 14.01 -13.78 1.34
CA VAL A 46 15.12 -12.85 1.24
C VAL A 46 16.42 -13.55 1.63
N ALA A 47 17.49 -13.27 0.90
CA ALA A 47 18.84 -13.71 1.22
C ALA A 47 19.72 -12.47 1.42
N GLU A 48 20.63 -12.55 2.39
CA GLU A 48 21.65 -11.53 2.57
C GLU A 48 22.62 -11.54 1.38
N GLY A 49 22.92 -10.36 0.84
CA GLY A 49 23.76 -10.25 -0.33
C GLY A 49 23.93 -8.82 -0.81
N GLN A 50 24.63 -8.69 -1.94
CA GLN A 50 24.77 -7.41 -2.61
C GLN A 50 23.47 -7.05 -3.35
N PRO A 51 23.09 -5.76 -3.40
CA PRO A 51 21.94 -5.33 -4.19
C PRO A 51 22.06 -5.79 -5.65
N ALA A 52 20.96 -6.28 -6.22
CA ALA A 52 20.92 -6.65 -7.62
C ALA A 52 21.26 -5.43 -8.50
N GLN A 53 22.13 -5.63 -9.49
CA GLN A 53 22.42 -4.61 -10.49
C GLN A 53 21.26 -4.53 -11.49
N GLY A 54 20.72 -3.34 -11.71
CA GLY A 54 19.63 -3.10 -12.65
C GLY A 54 18.80 -1.87 -12.31
N ASP A 55 17.98 -1.43 -13.27
CA ASP A 55 16.97 -0.38 -13.04
C ASP A 55 15.66 -1.04 -12.62
N PHE A 56 15.50 -1.23 -11.31
CA PHE A 56 14.29 -1.81 -10.73
C PHE A 56 13.30 -0.72 -10.28
N PRO A 57 11.99 -0.99 -10.33
CA PRO A 57 11.00 -0.08 -9.79
C PRO A 57 11.16 0.07 -8.27
N ALA A 58 10.68 1.19 -7.74
CA ALA A 58 10.59 1.38 -6.30
C ALA A 58 9.43 0.55 -5.73
N CYS A 59 9.73 -0.34 -4.80
CA CYS A 59 8.80 -1.23 -4.13
C CYS A 59 8.76 -0.92 -2.63
N LEU A 60 7.56 -1.04 -2.04
CA LEU A 60 7.42 -1.12 -0.59
C LEU A 60 7.70 -2.56 -0.18
N VAL A 61 8.71 -2.77 0.67
CA VAL A 61 9.07 -4.08 1.20
C VAL A 61 8.83 -4.05 2.70
N ALA A 62 7.98 -4.94 3.18
CA ALA A 62 7.64 -5.08 4.59
C ALA A 62 8.04 -6.46 5.12
N ASN A 63 8.34 -6.55 6.42
CA ASN A 63 8.49 -7.84 7.08
C ASN A 63 7.13 -8.41 7.52
N GLU A 64 7.08 -9.72 7.77
CA GLU A 64 5.88 -10.41 8.29
C GLU A 64 5.85 -10.45 9.83
N ASN A 65 6.42 -9.44 10.51
CA ASN A 65 6.41 -9.39 11.97
C ASN A 65 5.40 -8.36 12.47
N TYR A 66 4.29 -8.83 13.05
CA TYR A 66 3.24 -7.95 13.56
C TYR A 66 3.72 -7.02 14.68
N HIS A 67 4.48 -7.54 15.65
CA HIS A 67 4.95 -6.75 16.80
C HIS A 67 6.08 -5.77 16.44
N HIS A 68 6.92 -6.14 15.48
CA HIS A 68 8.07 -5.37 15.03
C HIS A 68 7.97 -5.06 13.54
N PHE A 69 6.80 -4.57 13.13
CA PHE A 69 6.54 -4.25 11.73
C PHE A 69 7.52 -3.19 11.24
N ARG A 70 8.11 -3.43 10.07
CA ARG A 70 9.00 -2.51 9.37
C ARG A 70 8.63 -2.52 7.89
N VAL A 71 8.68 -1.35 7.28
CA VAL A 71 8.52 -1.18 5.84
C VAL A 71 9.55 -0.18 5.34
N VAL A 72 10.15 -0.47 4.20
CA VAL A 72 11.13 0.39 3.53
C VAL A 72 10.79 0.52 2.05
N LEU A 73 11.20 1.64 1.46
CA LEU A 73 11.15 1.83 0.01
C LEU A 73 12.49 1.40 -0.58
N VAL A 74 12.48 0.35 -1.41
CA VAL A 74 13.69 -0.23 -2.01
C VAL A 74 13.46 -0.42 -3.51
N ARG A 75 14.51 -0.23 -4.31
CA ARG A 75 14.48 -0.59 -5.73
C ARG A 75 14.83 -2.07 -5.87
N THR A 76 13.85 -2.89 -6.23
CA THR A 76 13.99 -4.34 -6.33
C THR A 76 13.00 -4.91 -7.33
N ASP A 77 13.25 -6.15 -7.77
CA ASP A 77 12.28 -6.90 -8.56
C ASP A 77 10.94 -7.02 -7.80
N PRO A 78 9.81 -6.57 -8.37
CA PRO A 78 8.51 -6.43 -7.70
C PRO A 78 7.76 -7.73 -7.49
#